data_AF-A0A836F246-F1
#
_entry.id   AF-A0A836F246-F1
#
_cell.length_a   1.000
_cell.length_b   1.000
_cell.length_c   1.000
_cell.angle_alpha   90.00
_cell.angle_beta   90.00
_cell.angle_gamma   90.00
#
_symmetry.space_group_name_H-M   'P 1'
#
loop_
_entity.id
_entity.type
_entity.pdbx_description
1 polymer ?
#
loop_
_entity_poly.entity_id
_entity_poly.type
_entity_poly.pdbx_seq_one_letter_code
_entity_poly.pdbx_strand_id
1 'polypeptide(L)'
;MENIRHTSNRVNAIHIDNDKIITTNFVKDAPKITRYSLADLADGSSNGMDYHIEIINKDDKLRVLKFLRRFFFRDEPLNQNIQLIPEGEDSTCAELEEYCCNASFENNMSLMAVSASGTIVGVLLNGKMDNLVSNEEPEYIRSCKNAKFKKILRLLHHLDKSVNMGERFRDSKILEIRIISVDTNWRGRGVGTTLMGKTA
;
A
#
# COMPACT_ATOMS: atom_id res chain seq x y z
N MET A 1 64.81 16.49 11.89
CA MET A 1 63.35 16.69 12.00
C MET A 1 62.85 16.94 10.57
N GLU A 2 62.92 15.95 9.65
CA GLU A 2 62.07 14.73 9.50
C GLU A 2 60.71 15.03 8.82
N ASN A 3 60.02 14.23 8.01
CA ASN A 3 60.25 13.01 7.18
C ASN A 3 58.93 12.76 6.35
N ILE A 4 58.83 12.09 5.19
CA ILE A 4 59.79 11.42 4.27
C ILE A 4 59.26 11.35 2.80
N ARG A 5 60.15 10.98 1.86
CA ARG A 5 60.00 10.51 0.45
C ARG A 5 58.63 10.09 -0.12
N HIS A 6 58.45 10.33 -1.43
CA HIS A 6 57.86 9.35 -2.37
C HIS A 6 58.67 9.28 -3.68
N THR A 7 58.94 8.08 -4.19
CA THR A 7 59.80 7.82 -5.37
C THR A 7 59.09 7.00 -6.44
N SER A 8 59.50 7.22 -7.69
CA SER A 8 59.05 6.58 -8.95
C SER A 8 59.09 5.04 -8.95
N ASN A 9 58.12 4.38 -9.60
CA ASN A 9 58.38 3.64 -10.85
C ASN A 9 57.13 3.06 -11.56
N ARG A 10 57.26 2.91 -12.89
CA ARG A 10 56.34 2.19 -13.80
C ARG A 10 56.40 0.68 -13.53
N VAL A 11 55.34 -0.07 -13.84
CA VAL A 11 55.40 -1.38 -14.55
C VAL A 11 53.99 -1.86 -14.97
N ASN A 12 53.97 -2.48 -16.15
CA ASN A 12 52.96 -3.28 -16.87
C ASN A 12 51.56 -3.60 -16.30
N ALA A 13 50.61 -3.64 -17.23
CA ALA A 13 49.39 -4.41 -17.12
C ALA A 13 49.68 -5.91 -16.96
N ILE A 14 48.96 -6.58 -16.07
CA ILE A 14 48.95 -8.04 -15.92
C ILE A 14 47.50 -8.51 -15.82
N HIS A 15 47.15 -9.43 -16.72
CA HIS A 15 45.91 -10.19 -16.76
C HIS A 15 45.77 -11.03 -15.48
N ILE A 16 44.62 -10.99 -14.80
CA ILE A 16 44.35 -11.81 -13.61
C ILE A 16 43.19 -12.77 -13.92
N ASP A 17 43.47 -14.06 -13.71
CA ASP A 17 42.56 -15.17 -14.02
C ASP A 17 41.25 -15.14 -13.25
N ASN A 18 40.17 -15.45 -13.97
CA ASN A 18 38.98 -16.05 -13.38
C ASN A 18 39.28 -17.51 -13.00
N ASP A 19 39.87 -17.75 -11.83
CA ASP A 19 39.64 -19.00 -11.09
C ASP A 19 40.16 -18.95 -9.64
N LYS A 20 39.26 -18.61 -8.72
CA LYS A 20 39.28 -19.06 -7.30
C LYS A 20 37.95 -18.76 -6.62
N ILE A 21 37.03 -19.71 -6.72
CA ILE A 21 35.79 -19.73 -5.96
C ILE A 21 36.14 -19.96 -4.48
N ILE A 22 36.10 -18.90 -3.66
CA ILE A 22 36.09 -19.04 -2.20
C ILE A 22 34.65 -19.36 -1.78
N THR A 23 34.36 -20.65 -1.61
CA THR A 23 33.06 -21.14 -1.14
C THR A 23 32.87 -20.81 0.35
N THR A 24 32.24 -19.68 0.66
CA THR A 24 31.64 -19.45 1.98
C THR A 24 30.32 -20.23 2.07
N ASN A 25 30.30 -21.33 2.83
CA ASN A 25 29.11 -22.17 3.03
C ASN A 25 28.09 -21.50 3.96
N PHE A 26 27.41 -20.45 3.48
CA PHE A 26 26.22 -19.90 4.14
C PHE A 26 24.99 -20.08 3.25
N VAL A 27 23.93 -20.64 3.84
CA VAL A 27 22.59 -20.83 3.26
C VAL A 27 22.52 -21.87 2.13
N LYS A 28 22.43 -23.15 2.49
CA LYS A 28 21.94 -24.21 1.57
C LYS A 28 20.42 -24.41 1.57
N ASP A 29 19.73 -23.89 2.59
CA ASP A 29 18.30 -24.17 2.86
C ASP A 29 17.41 -22.91 2.83
N ALA A 30 17.70 -21.94 1.95
CA ALA A 30 16.70 -20.92 1.61
C ALA A 30 15.81 -21.45 0.47
N PRO A 31 14.47 -21.49 0.63
CA PRO A 31 13.59 -21.79 -0.49
C PRO A 31 13.78 -20.73 -1.57
N LYS A 32 14.13 -21.17 -2.78
CA LYS A 32 14.26 -20.28 -3.94
C LYS A 32 12.90 -19.67 -4.25
N ILE A 33 12.70 -18.42 -3.88
CA ILE A 33 11.57 -17.62 -4.31
C ILE A 33 11.66 -17.51 -5.84
N THR A 34 10.77 -18.21 -6.54
CA THR A 34 10.58 -18.04 -7.97
C THR A 34 10.24 -16.58 -8.24
N ARG A 35 11.00 -15.94 -9.14
CA ARG A 35 10.68 -14.59 -9.61
C ARG A 35 9.37 -14.67 -10.38
N TYR A 36 8.27 -14.25 -9.75
CA TYR A 36 7.01 -13.99 -10.43
C TYR A 36 7.25 -12.96 -11.53
N SER A 37 7.09 -13.37 -12.78
CA SER A 37 7.13 -12.47 -13.92
C SER A 37 5.74 -11.88 -14.13
N LEU A 38 5.66 -10.60 -14.49
CA LEU A 38 4.38 -9.99 -14.90
C LEU A 38 3.80 -10.66 -16.16
N ALA A 39 4.61 -11.39 -16.92
CA ALA A 39 4.18 -12.20 -18.05
C ALA A 39 3.36 -13.43 -17.65
N ASP A 40 3.56 -13.97 -16.44
CA ASP A 40 2.91 -15.21 -15.97
C ASP A 40 1.40 -15.01 -15.67
N LEU A 41 0.91 -13.77 -15.74
CA LEU A 41 -0.51 -13.39 -15.60
C LEU A 41 -1.22 -13.21 -16.96
N ALA A 42 -0.51 -13.30 -18.09
CA ALA A 42 -1.07 -13.04 -19.42
C ALA A 42 -1.79 -14.26 -20.03
N ASP A 43 -1.48 -15.48 -19.57
CA ASP A 43 -2.16 -16.69 -20.03
C ASP A 43 -3.54 -16.80 -19.39
N GLY A 44 -4.56 -16.42 -20.18
CA GLY A 44 -5.97 -16.33 -19.81
C GLY A 44 -6.66 -17.68 -19.54
N SER A 45 -6.09 -18.53 -18.69
CA SER A 45 -6.87 -19.56 -18.00
C SER A 45 -7.66 -18.89 -16.88
N SER A 46 -8.94 -18.63 -17.15
CA SER A 46 -9.94 -18.41 -16.11
C SER A 46 -10.13 -19.71 -15.30
N ASN A 47 -9.17 -20.01 -14.42
CA ASN A 47 -9.50 -20.68 -13.17
C ASN A 47 -10.52 -19.77 -12.49
N GLY A 48 -11.80 -20.15 -12.58
CA GLY A 48 -12.90 -19.31 -12.10
C GLY A 48 -12.63 -18.91 -10.66
N MET A 49 -12.37 -17.62 -10.44
CA MET A 49 -12.07 -17.12 -9.11
C MET A 49 -13.30 -17.37 -8.23
N ASP A 50 -13.11 -17.90 -7.02
CA ASP A 50 -14.19 -18.16 -6.06
C ASP A 50 -14.86 -16.87 -5.51
N TYR A 51 -14.59 -15.73 -6.15
CA TYR A 51 -15.09 -14.40 -5.88
C TYR A 51 -15.28 -13.60 -7.17
N HIS A 52 -16.21 -12.65 -7.15
CA HIS A 52 -16.39 -11.62 -8.17
C HIS A 52 -16.10 -10.23 -7.59
N ILE A 53 -15.99 -9.22 -8.46
CA ILE A 53 -15.74 -7.82 -8.05
C ILE A 53 -17.04 -7.02 -8.20
N GLU A 54 -17.38 -6.26 -7.17
CA GLU A 54 -18.52 -5.33 -7.14
C GLU A 54 -18.03 -3.90 -6.84
N ILE A 55 -18.79 -2.91 -7.33
CA ILE A 55 -18.60 -1.51 -6.94
C ILE A 55 -19.30 -1.29 -5.58
N ILE A 56 -18.55 -0.77 -4.61
CA ILE A 56 -19.07 -0.44 -3.28
C ILE A 56 -20.09 0.69 -3.39
N ASN A 57 -21.29 0.47 -2.86
CA ASN A 57 -22.36 1.46 -2.79
C ASN A 57 -22.72 1.79 -1.32
N LYS A 58 -23.71 2.67 -1.12
CA LYS A 58 -24.09 3.17 0.23
C LYS A 58 -24.64 2.07 1.15
N ASP A 59 -25.30 1.06 0.61
CA ASP A 59 -25.89 -0.04 1.39
C ASP A 59 -24.80 -1.01 1.90
N ASP A 60 -23.63 -1.04 1.25
CA ASP A 60 -22.48 -1.80 1.70
C ASP A 60 -21.76 -1.21 2.92
N LYS A 61 -22.14 0.00 3.37
CA LYS A 61 -21.41 0.75 4.40
C LYS A 61 -21.09 -0.06 5.65
N LEU A 62 -22.07 -0.78 6.19
CA LEU A 62 -21.89 -1.55 7.42
C LEU A 62 -21.01 -2.80 7.21
N ARG A 63 -21.11 -3.47 6.06
CA ARG A 63 -20.29 -4.67 5.75
C ARG A 63 -18.84 -4.30 5.46
N VAL A 64 -18.59 -3.20 4.74
CA VAL A 64 -17.24 -2.70 4.45
C VAL A 64 -16.54 -2.22 5.73
N LEU A 65 -17.22 -1.45 6.59
CA LEU A 65 -16.63 -1.06 7.88
C LEU A 65 -16.33 -2.27 8.78
N LYS A 66 -17.22 -3.27 8.84
CA LYS A 66 -16.97 -4.52 9.59
C LYS A 66 -15.73 -5.26 9.06
N PHE A 67 -15.54 -5.31 7.74
CA PHE A 67 -14.36 -5.89 7.11
C PHE A 67 -13.08 -5.13 7.49
N LEU A 68 -13.08 -3.80 7.35
CA LEU A 68 -11.91 -2.96 7.64
C LEU A 68 -11.50 -2.98 9.12
N ARG A 69 -12.46 -2.99 10.06
CA ARG A 69 -12.19 -3.21 11.49
C ARG A 69 -11.47 -4.54 11.77
N ARG A 70 -11.69 -5.56 10.95
CA ARG A 70 -11.13 -6.91 11.13
C ARG A 70 -9.78 -7.11 10.43
N PHE A 71 -9.60 -6.55 9.23
CA PHE A 71 -8.45 -6.87 8.36
C PHE A 71 -7.59 -5.66 7.95
N PHE A 72 -7.92 -4.44 8.40
CA PHE A 72 -7.16 -3.23 8.07
C PHE A 72 -6.80 -2.38 9.28
N PHE A 73 -7.77 -1.94 10.08
CA PHE A 73 -7.53 -0.95 11.16
C PHE A 73 -6.49 -1.41 12.20
N ARG A 74 -6.40 -2.71 12.45
CA ARG A 74 -5.44 -3.33 13.39
C ARG A 74 -4.17 -3.86 12.72
N ASP A 75 -4.15 -3.97 11.39
CA ASP A 75 -3.04 -4.53 10.59
C ASP A 75 -2.21 -3.43 9.89
N GLU A 76 -2.76 -2.22 9.72
CA GLU A 76 -2.10 -1.12 9.00
C GLU A 76 -0.93 -0.53 9.82
N PRO A 77 0.27 -0.36 9.23
CA PRO A 77 1.48 0.04 9.95
C PRO A 77 1.41 1.34 10.77
N LEU A 78 0.82 2.41 10.25
CA LEU A 78 0.74 3.70 10.97
C LEU A 78 -0.22 3.61 12.16
N ASN A 79 -1.37 2.96 11.97
CA ASN A 79 -2.36 2.66 13.01
C ASN A 79 -1.75 1.79 14.12
N GLN A 80 -1.00 0.75 13.77
CA GLN A 80 -0.28 -0.09 14.73
C GLN A 80 0.77 0.71 15.50
N ASN A 81 1.63 1.46 14.79
CA ASN A 81 2.77 2.16 15.38
C ASN A 81 2.37 3.16 16.48
N ILE A 82 1.25 3.87 16.28
CA ILE A 82 0.74 4.83 17.27
C ILE A 82 -0.30 4.23 18.23
N GLN A 83 -0.61 2.93 18.11
CA GLN A 83 -1.69 2.24 18.82
C GLN A 83 -3.02 3.00 18.67
N LEU A 84 -3.42 3.28 17.43
CA LEU A 84 -4.60 4.09 17.14
C LEU A 84 -5.88 3.42 17.64
N ILE A 85 -6.03 2.13 17.38
CA ILE A 85 -7.16 1.32 17.80
C ILE A 85 -6.90 0.81 19.23
N PRO A 86 -7.78 1.10 20.20
CA PRO A 86 -7.66 0.54 21.54
C PRO A 86 -7.75 -1.00 21.54
N GLU A 87 -7.25 -1.63 22.60
CA GLU A 87 -7.51 -3.06 22.84
C GLU A 87 -9.01 -3.31 23.11
N GLY A 88 -9.47 -4.55 22.87
CA GLY A 88 -10.87 -4.94 22.91
C GLY A 88 -11.42 -5.32 21.52
N GLU A 89 -12.42 -6.20 21.50
CA GLU A 89 -12.94 -6.82 20.27
C GLU A 89 -13.70 -5.83 19.36
N ASP A 90 -14.54 -4.99 19.95
CA ASP A 90 -15.32 -3.95 19.24
C ASP A 90 -14.62 -2.57 19.19
N SER A 91 -13.40 -2.45 19.73
CA SER A 91 -12.64 -1.21 19.75
C SER A 91 -12.28 -0.71 18.34
N THR A 92 -12.44 0.59 18.11
CA THR A 92 -12.27 1.26 16.81
C THR A 92 -11.91 2.74 16.98
N CYS A 93 -11.70 3.47 15.86
CA CYS A 93 -11.58 4.92 15.82
C CYS A 93 -12.66 5.50 14.90
N ALA A 94 -13.57 6.32 15.46
CA ALA A 94 -14.70 6.88 14.72
C ALA A 94 -14.26 7.76 13.54
N GLU A 95 -13.21 8.56 13.72
CA GLU A 95 -12.66 9.43 12.67
C GLU A 95 -12.01 8.63 11.52
N LEU A 96 -11.43 7.47 11.80
CA LEU A 96 -10.92 6.55 10.78
C LEU A 96 -12.08 5.92 10.00
N GLU A 97 -13.19 5.56 10.66
CA GLU A 97 -14.39 5.06 9.98
C GLU A 97 -15.04 6.13 9.09
N GLU A 98 -15.12 7.38 9.58
CA GLU A 98 -15.60 8.52 8.82
C GLU A 98 -14.72 8.78 7.58
N TYR A 99 -13.39 8.78 7.74
CA TYR A 99 -12.44 8.87 6.63
C TYR A 99 -12.65 7.76 5.59
N CYS A 100 -12.83 6.50 6.03
CA CYS A 100 -13.14 5.39 5.13
C CYS A 100 -14.49 5.56 4.42
N CYS A 101 -15.50 6.11 5.11
CA CYS A 101 -16.80 6.37 4.52
C CYS A 101 -16.74 7.41 3.40
N ASN A 102 -16.03 8.51 3.64
CA ASN A 102 -15.94 9.62 2.69
C ASN A 102 -15.14 9.21 1.44
N ALA A 103 -14.14 8.34 1.59
CA ALA A 103 -13.49 7.69 0.45
C ALA A 103 -14.47 6.77 -0.33
N SER A 104 -15.18 5.89 0.38
CA SER A 104 -15.97 4.81 -0.23
C SER A 104 -17.21 5.30 -0.98
N PHE A 105 -18.10 6.04 -0.30
CA PHE A 105 -19.53 6.07 -0.62
C PHE A 105 -19.99 7.33 -1.37
N GLU A 106 -19.12 8.32 -1.51
CA GLU A 106 -19.45 9.58 -2.20
C GLU A 106 -19.15 9.52 -3.71
N ASN A 107 -18.32 8.57 -4.14
CA ASN A 107 -17.73 8.58 -5.47
C ASN A 107 -18.08 7.38 -6.36
N ASN A 108 -18.59 6.26 -5.83
CA ASN A 108 -18.84 5.00 -6.55
C ASN A 108 -17.61 4.47 -7.33
N MET A 109 -16.39 4.80 -6.87
CA MET A 109 -15.12 4.36 -7.48
C MET A 109 -14.44 3.23 -6.70
N SER A 110 -14.94 2.92 -5.50
CA SER A 110 -14.34 1.91 -4.61
C SER A 110 -14.87 0.52 -4.94
N LEU A 111 -14.05 -0.51 -4.77
CA LEU A 111 -14.32 -1.88 -5.18
C LEU A 111 -14.27 -2.84 -3.99
N MET A 112 -15.10 -3.88 -4.02
CA MET A 112 -14.99 -5.03 -3.12
C MET A 112 -14.94 -6.33 -3.90
N ALA A 113 -14.18 -7.28 -3.37
CA ALA A 113 -14.20 -8.67 -3.81
C ALA A 113 -15.16 -9.45 -2.91
N VAL A 114 -16.13 -10.13 -3.50
CA VAL A 114 -17.20 -10.85 -2.80
C VAL A 114 -17.14 -12.32 -3.21
N SER A 115 -17.05 -13.24 -2.25
CA SER A 115 -17.05 -14.68 -2.51
C SER A 115 -18.40 -15.16 -3.06
N ALA A 116 -18.42 -16.37 -3.63
CA ALA A 116 -19.66 -17.07 -3.98
C ALA A 116 -20.65 -17.25 -2.81
N SER A 117 -20.19 -17.14 -1.55
CA SER A 117 -21.04 -17.15 -0.34
C SER A 117 -21.55 -15.77 0.08
N GLY A 118 -21.34 -14.72 -0.72
CA GLY A 118 -21.74 -13.34 -0.41
C GLY A 118 -20.88 -12.66 0.67
N THR A 119 -19.68 -13.20 0.96
CA THR A 119 -18.78 -12.65 1.99
C THR A 119 -17.75 -11.73 1.34
N ILE A 120 -17.51 -10.54 1.90
CA ILE A 120 -16.42 -9.67 1.44
C ILE A 120 -15.08 -10.35 1.79
N VAL A 121 -14.23 -10.54 0.78
CA VAL A 121 -12.88 -11.14 0.90
C VAL A 121 -11.76 -10.15 0.60
N GLY A 122 -12.10 -9.00 0.02
CA GLY A 122 -11.17 -7.90 -0.22
C GLY A 122 -11.91 -6.58 -0.42
N VAL A 123 -11.25 -5.48 -0.08
CA VAL A 123 -11.76 -4.10 -0.20
C VAL A 123 -10.64 -3.22 -0.75
N LEU A 124 -10.99 -2.37 -1.72
CA LEU A 124 -10.14 -1.33 -2.27
C LEU A 124 -10.93 -0.01 -2.27
N LEU A 125 -10.49 0.97 -1.46
CA LEU A 125 -11.15 2.27 -1.34
C LEU A 125 -10.37 3.34 -2.10
N ASN A 126 -11.08 4.02 -2.99
CA ASN A 126 -10.54 5.05 -3.87
C ASN A 126 -11.01 6.45 -3.48
N GLY A 127 -10.06 7.37 -3.37
CA GLY A 127 -10.29 8.80 -3.28
C GLY A 127 -10.13 9.50 -4.63
N LYS A 128 -10.51 10.77 -4.68
CA LYS A 128 -10.03 11.72 -5.68
C LYS A 128 -8.96 12.57 -5.00
N MET A 129 -7.82 12.77 -5.65
CA MET A 129 -6.85 13.74 -5.16
C MET A 129 -7.31 15.13 -5.62
N ASP A 130 -7.72 15.97 -4.67
CA ASP A 130 -8.08 17.35 -4.94
C ASP A 130 -6.84 18.20 -5.22
N ASN A 131 -7.01 19.26 -6.01
CA ASN A 131 -5.92 20.17 -6.32
C ASN A 131 -5.45 20.91 -5.07
N LEU A 132 -4.25 20.58 -4.60
CA LEU A 132 -3.60 21.11 -3.38
C LEU A 132 -3.09 22.55 -3.55
N VAL A 133 -3.93 23.45 -4.08
CA VAL A 133 -3.59 24.86 -4.37
C VAL A 133 -3.37 25.66 -3.09
N SER A 134 -4.01 25.27 -1.98
CA SER A 134 -3.89 25.97 -0.70
C SER A 134 -2.78 25.40 0.19
N ASN A 135 -1.98 26.29 0.77
CA ASN A 135 -1.04 25.95 1.83
C ASN A 135 -1.72 25.62 3.17
N GLU A 136 -3.01 25.95 3.34
CA GLU A 136 -3.76 25.63 4.56
C GLU A 136 -3.87 24.12 4.84
N GLU A 137 -4.16 23.79 6.10
CA GLU A 137 -4.54 22.44 6.53
C GLU A 137 -6.02 22.17 6.15
N PRO A 138 -6.33 21.09 5.40
CA PRO A 138 -7.69 20.73 4.99
C PRO A 138 -8.65 20.52 6.16
N GLU A 139 -9.94 20.81 5.94
CA GLU A 139 -10.95 20.77 7.01
C GLU A 139 -11.11 19.39 7.67
N TYR A 140 -10.96 18.29 6.92
CA TYR A 140 -11.01 16.94 7.49
C TYR A 140 -9.86 16.66 8.47
N ILE A 141 -8.73 17.39 8.35
CA ILE A 141 -7.62 17.35 9.31
C ILE A 141 -7.90 18.31 10.47
N ARG A 142 -8.36 19.54 10.18
CA ARG A 142 -8.66 20.57 11.19
C ARG A 142 -9.72 20.09 12.18
N SER A 143 -10.80 19.48 11.70
CA SER A 143 -11.93 18.98 12.50
C SER A 143 -11.68 17.63 13.19
N CYS A 144 -10.68 16.85 12.77
CA CYS A 144 -10.34 15.56 13.39
C CYS A 144 -10.03 15.73 14.89
N LYS A 145 -10.84 15.08 15.75
CA LYS A 145 -10.75 15.18 17.23
C LYS A 145 -9.70 14.23 17.81
N ASN A 146 -9.60 13.01 17.29
CA ASN A 146 -8.59 12.05 17.69
C ASN A 146 -7.17 12.54 17.31
N ALA A 147 -6.40 12.93 18.32
CA ALA A 147 -5.04 13.47 18.15
C ALA A 147 -4.02 12.45 17.62
N LYS A 148 -4.27 11.13 17.76
CA LYS A 148 -3.46 10.08 17.13
C LYS A 148 -3.74 10.05 15.63
N PHE A 149 -5.00 9.93 15.23
CA PHE A 149 -5.38 9.88 13.81
C PHE A 149 -5.01 11.16 13.06
N LYS A 150 -5.15 12.33 13.71
CA LYS A 150 -4.73 13.63 13.15
C LYS A 150 -3.24 13.68 12.78
N LYS A 151 -2.36 12.92 13.46
CA LYS A 151 -0.94 12.81 13.08
C LYS A 151 -0.77 12.02 11.77
N ILE A 152 -1.53 10.95 11.58
CA ILE A 152 -1.54 10.17 10.33
C ILE A 152 -2.03 11.06 9.17
N LEU A 153 -3.17 11.73 9.34
CA LEU A 153 -3.72 12.62 8.31
C LEU A 153 -2.74 13.73 7.89
N ARG A 154 -2.01 14.32 8.86
CA ARG A 154 -0.97 15.32 8.59
C ARG A 154 0.23 14.75 7.83
N LEU A 155 0.65 13.53 8.15
CA LEU A 155 1.73 12.85 7.44
C LEU A 155 1.34 12.59 5.97
N LEU A 156 0.16 12.01 5.74
CA LEU A 156 -0.36 11.75 4.39
C LEU A 156 -0.45 13.05 3.58
N HIS A 157 -1.10 14.09 4.12
CA HIS A 157 -1.22 15.38 3.45
C HIS A 157 0.12 16.06 3.13
N HIS A 158 1.15 15.87 3.96
CA HIS A 158 2.50 16.33 3.66
C HIS A 158 3.14 15.56 2.49
N LEU A 159 2.94 14.24 2.44
CA LEU A 159 3.37 13.40 1.33
C LEU A 159 2.65 13.78 0.02
N ASP A 160 1.33 13.98 0.05
CA ASP A 160 0.53 14.37 -1.12
C ASP A 160 1.02 15.71 -1.70
N LYS A 161 1.26 16.70 -0.82
CA LYS A 161 1.89 17.98 -1.20
C LYS A 161 3.26 17.75 -1.84
N SER A 162 4.09 16.87 -1.28
CA SER A 162 5.43 16.56 -1.81
C SER A 162 5.41 15.94 -3.22
N VAL A 163 4.46 15.05 -3.49
CA VAL A 163 4.29 14.37 -4.79
C VAL A 163 3.81 15.34 -5.87
N ASN A 164 2.99 16.33 -5.49
CA ASN A 164 2.40 17.30 -6.42
C ASN A 164 3.20 18.63 -6.56
N MET A 165 4.36 18.77 -5.92
CA MET A 165 5.15 20.04 -5.93
C MET A 165 5.57 20.53 -7.32
N GLY A 166 5.70 19.64 -8.30
CA GLY A 166 6.24 19.96 -9.62
C GLY A 166 5.20 20.31 -10.69
N GLU A 167 3.96 20.62 -10.33
CA GLU A 167 2.82 20.81 -11.25
C GLU A 167 2.52 19.62 -12.18
N ARG A 168 3.21 18.49 -12.00
CA ARG A 168 3.26 17.32 -12.91
C ARG A 168 1.89 16.77 -13.29
N PHE A 169 0.88 17.02 -12.45
CA PHE A 169 -0.49 16.55 -12.60
C PHE A 169 -1.53 17.67 -12.46
N ARG A 170 -1.15 18.95 -12.59
CA ARG A 170 -2.01 20.13 -12.35
C ARG A 170 -3.37 20.06 -13.06
N ASP A 171 -3.38 19.58 -14.30
CA ASP A 171 -4.58 19.48 -15.14
C ASP A 171 -5.19 18.05 -15.17
N SER A 172 -4.66 17.14 -14.36
CA SER A 172 -5.07 15.72 -14.33
C SER A 172 -6.04 15.44 -13.19
N LYS A 173 -7.13 14.72 -13.48
CA LYS A 173 -7.97 14.11 -12.44
C LYS A 173 -7.29 12.84 -11.95
N ILE A 174 -6.77 12.86 -10.72
CA ILE A 174 -6.09 11.69 -10.13
C ILE A 174 -7.06 10.87 -9.29
N LEU A 175 -7.10 9.57 -9.61
CA LEU A 175 -7.66 8.52 -8.77
C LEU A 175 -6.60 8.11 -7.74
N GLU A 176 -6.94 8.24 -6.46
CA GLU A 176 -6.06 7.94 -5.34
C GLU A 176 -6.48 6.60 -4.71
N ILE A 177 -5.58 5.63 -4.59
CA ILE A 177 -5.89 4.36 -3.93
C ILE A 177 -5.54 4.50 -2.44
N ARG A 178 -6.55 4.74 -1.61
CA ARG A 178 -6.39 5.08 -0.18
C ARG A 178 -6.18 3.87 0.71
N ILE A 179 -6.97 2.83 0.47
CA ILE A 179 -6.97 1.61 1.30
C ILE A 179 -7.05 0.41 0.36
N ILE A 180 -6.21 -0.59 0.59
CA ILE A 180 -6.38 -1.92 0.04
C ILE A 180 -6.20 -2.93 1.18
N SER A 181 -7.16 -3.85 1.31
CA SER A 181 -7.15 -4.88 2.36
C SER A 181 -7.77 -6.17 1.84
N VAL A 182 -7.23 -7.31 2.28
CA VAL A 182 -7.62 -8.66 1.87
C VAL A 182 -7.72 -9.53 3.13
N ASP A 183 -8.81 -10.31 3.21
CA ASP A 183 -9.03 -11.29 4.28
C ASP A 183 -7.82 -12.22 4.37
N THR A 184 -7.33 -12.46 5.59
CA THR A 184 -6.15 -13.28 5.86
C THR A 184 -6.21 -14.67 5.19
N ASN A 185 -7.40 -15.27 5.07
CA ASN A 185 -7.63 -16.59 4.43
C ASN A 185 -7.59 -16.55 2.89
N TRP A 186 -7.65 -15.34 2.31
CA TRP A 186 -7.63 -15.06 0.87
C TRP A 186 -6.33 -14.40 0.39
N ARG A 187 -5.40 -14.10 1.32
CA ARG A 187 -4.02 -13.71 0.99
C ARG A 187 -3.35 -14.82 0.18
N GLY A 188 -2.42 -14.45 -0.71
CA GLY A 188 -1.78 -15.38 -1.65
C GLY A 188 -2.61 -15.79 -2.87
N ARG A 189 -3.91 -15.44 -2.94
CA ARG A 189 -4.82 -15.78 -4.06
C ARG A 189 -4.99 -14.67 -5.11
N GLY A 190 -4.10 -13.68 -5.13
CA GLY A 190 -4.14 -12.57 -6.08
C GLY A 190 -5.28 -11.54 -5.90
N VAL A 191 -6.15 -11.65 -4.88
CA VAL A 191 -7.33 -10.77 -4.69
C VAL A 191 -6.98 -9.29 -4.76
N GLY A 192 -5.90 -8.86 -4.08
CA GLY A 192 -5.43 -7.48 -4.13
C GLY A 192 -4.98 -7.06 -5.53
N THR A 193 -4.27 -7.93 -6.26
CA THR A 193 -3.87 -7.71 -7.65
C THR A 193 -5.08 -7.57 -8.56
N THR A 194 -6.13 -8.38 -8.38
CA THR A 194 -7.39 -8.30 -9.13
C THR A 194 -8.11 -6.98 -8.86
N LEU A 195 -8.23 -6.56 -7.59
CA LEU A 195 -8.82 -5.27 -7.22
C LEU A 195 -8.08 -4.09 -7.88
N MET A 196 -6.74 -4.09 -7.80
CA MET A 196 -5.90 -3.09 -8.46
C MET A 196 -6.09 -3.10 -9.99
N GLY A 197 -6.06 -4.28 -10.61
CA GLY A 197 -6.24 -4.44 -12.06
C GLY A 197 -7.65 -4.12 -12.59
N LYS A 198 -8.64 -4.01 -11.70
CA LYS A 198 -10.00 -3.51 -12.00
C LYS A 198 -10.18 -2.02 -11.68
N THR A 199 -9.15 -1.35 -11.18
CA THR A 199 -9.16 0.08 -10.85
C THR A 199 -8.62 0.90 -12.03
N ALA A 200 -9.40 0.97 -13.12
CA ALA A 200 -9.17 1.84 -14.29
C ALA A 200 -10.48 1.99 -15.10
#